data_AF-P06239-F1
#
_entry.id   AF-P06239-F1
#
_cell.length_a   1.000
_cell.length_b   1.000
_cell.length_c   1.000
_cell.angle_alpha   90.00
_cell.angle_beta   90.00
_cell.angle_gamma   90.00
#
_symmetry.space_group_name_H-M   'P 1'
#
loop_
_entity.id
_entity.type
_entity.pdbx_description
1 polymer ?
#
loop_
_entity_poly.entity_id
_entity_poly.type
_entity_poly.pdbx_seq_one_letter_code
_entity_poly.pdbx_strand_id
1 'polypeptide(L)'
;MGCGCSSHPEDDWMENIDVCENCHYPIVPLDGKGTLLIRNGSEVRDPLVTYEGSNPPASPLQDNLVIALHSYEPSHDGDLGFEKGEQLRILEQSGEWWKAQSLTTGQEGFIPFNFVAKANSLEPEPWFFKNLSRKDAERQLLAPGNTHGSFLIRESESTAGSFSLSVRDFDQNQGEVVKHYKIRNLDNGGFYISPRITFPGLHELVRHYTNASDGLCTRLSRPCQTQKPQKPWWEDEWEVPRETLKLVERLGAGQFGEVWMGYYNGHTKVAVKSLKQGSMSPDAFLAEANLMKQLQHQRLVRLYAVVTQEPIYIITEYMENGSLVDFLKTPSGIKLTINKLLDMAAQIAEGMAFIEERNYIHRDLRAANILVSDTLSCKIADFGLARLIEDNEYTAREGAKFPIKWTAPEAINYGTFTIKSDVWSFGILLTEIVTHGRIPYPGMTNPEVIQNLERGYRMVRPDNCPEELYQLMRLCWKERPEDRPTFDYLRSVLEDFFTATEGQYQPQP
;
A
#
# COMPACT_ATOMS: atom_id res chain seq x y z
N MET A 1 17.75 -47.18 24.55
CA MET A 1 17.21 -46.51 25.76
C MET A 1 18.42 -46.01 26.53
N GLY A 2 18.82 -44.74 26.38
CA GLY A 2 20.10 -44.27 26.91
C GLY A 2 20.38 -42.79 26.68
N CYS A 3 21.44 -42.36 27.36
CA CYS A 3 22.05 -41.03 27.50
C CYS A 3 21.49 -40.21 28.69
N GLY A 4 22.26 -39.71 29.65
CA GLY A 4 23.72 -39.56 29.73
C GLY A 4 24.08 -38.12 30.11
N CYS A 5 24.25 -37.89 31.42
CA CYS A 5 24.86 -36.81 32.19
C CYS A 5 25.47 -35.53 31.53
N SER A 6 25.09 -34.39 32.14
CA SER A 6 25.90 -33.25 32.67
C SER A 6 26.72 -32.30 31.78
N SER A 7 26.43 -30.98 31.87
CA SER A 7 27.34 -29.92 32.40
C SER A 7 26.70 -28.50 32.38
N HIS A 8 26.92 -27.74 33.47
CA HIS A 8 26.54 -26.35 33.85
C HIS A 8 27.46 -25.26 33.19
N PRO A 9 27.46 -23.94 33.57
CA PRO A 9 26.48 -22.83 33.43
C PRO A 9 27.15 -21.53 32.83
N GLU A 10 26.53 -20.34 33.01
CA GLU A 10 26.96 -18.94 32.65
C GLU A 10 26.43 -18.51 31.26
N ASP A 11 25.60 -17.46 31.09
CA ASP A 11 25.73 -16.06 31.52
C ASP A 11 24.39 -15.38 31.88
N ASP A 12 24.46 -14.47 32.85
CA ASP A 12 23.41 -13.66 33.46
C ASP A 12 23.51 -12.23 32.90
N TRP A 13 22.59 -11.81 32.01
CA TRP A 13 22.43 -10.41 31.57
C TRP A 13 20.96 -10.13 31.21
N MET A 14 20.17 -9.69 32.18
CA MET A 14 18.90 -8.98 31.96
C MET A 14 18.98 -7.65 32.72
N GLU A 15 19.46 -6.61 32.04
CA GLU A 15 19.38 -5.22 32.53
C GLU A 15 18.03 -4.60 32.15
N ASN A 16 17.49 -3.83 33.09
CA ASN A 16 16.21 -3.13 33.03
C ASN A 16 16.09 -2.26 31.76
N ILE A 17 15.07 -2.55 30.94
CA ILE A 17 14.64 -1.68 29.84
C ILE A 17 13.61 -0.71 30.39
N ASP A 18 13.95 0.58 30.43
CA ASP A 18 12.98 1.65 30.71
C ASP A 18 11.96 1.72 29.56
N VAL A 19 10.68 1.77 29.92
CA VAL A 19 9.54 1.77 28.99
C VAL A 19 8.85 3.13 29.06
N CYS A 20 8.51 3.72 27.92
CA CYS A 20 7.79 5.00 27.87
C CYS A 20 6.39 4.87 28.48
N GLU A 21 6.08 5.66 29.51
CA GLU A 21 4.78 5.65 30.21
C GLU A 21 3.58 6.08 29.34
N ASN A 22 3.81 6.71 28.18
CA ASN A 22 2.74 7.17 27.28
C ASN A 22 2.46 6.23 26.10
N CYS A 23 3.44 5.42 25.65
CA CYS A 23 3.29 4.56 24.47
C CYS A 23 3.76 3.11 24.67
N HIS A 24 4.25 2.76 25.86
CA HIS A 24 4.67 1.41 26.24
C HIS A 24 5.78 0.78 25.36
N TYR A 25 6.54 1.60 24.64
CA TYR A 25 7.72 1.16 23.88
C TYR A 25 9.01 1.25 24.70
N PRO A 26 9.97 0.30 24.50
CA PRO A 26 11.33 0.40 25.02
C PRO A 26 12.03 1.70 24.63
N ILE A 27 12.56 2.43 25.61
CA ILE A 27 13.39 3.61 25.37
C ILE A 27 14.80 3.11 25.01
N VAL A 28 15.18 3.21 23.74
CA VAL A 28 16.56 2.92 23.30
C VAL A 28 17.47 4.08 23.73
N PRO A 29 18.54 3.84 24.52
CA PRO A 29 19.47 4.90 24.89
C PRO A 29 20.20 5.44 23.64
N LEU A 30 20.04 6.73 23.36
CA LEU A 30 20.87 7.47 22.41
C LEU A 30 22.21 7.77 23.07
N ASP A 31 23.19 6.87 22.96
CA ASP A 31 24.63 7.18 22.87
C ASP A 31 25.49 5.90 22.94
N GLY A 32 26.48 5.78 22.04
CA GLY A 32 27.65 4.93 22.28
C GLY A 32 27.99 3.91 21.18
N LYS A 33 29.03 4.24 20.42
CA LYS A 33 29.78 3.37 19.50
C LYS A 33 30.03 1.96 20.09
N GLY A 34 29.67 0.91 19.37
CA GLY A 34 30.00 -0.46 19.73
C GLY A 34 29.93 -1.42 18.55
N THR A 35 31.09 -1.70 17.96
CA THR A 35 31.30 -2.66 16.87
C THR A 35 31.21 -4.09 17.41
N LEU A 36 30.38 -4.96 16.82
CA LEU A 36 30.45 -6.41 17.05
C LEU A 36 30.49 -7.19 15.73
N LEU A 37 31.59 -7.92 15.60
CA LEU A 37 32.01 -8.78 14.50
C LEU A 37 31.24 -10.11 14.53
N ILE A 38 30.83 -10.63 13.37
CA ILE A 38 30.63 -12.06 13.17
C ILE A 38 31.52 -12.53 12.00
N ARG A 39 32.46 -13.42 12.34
CA ARG A 39 33.35 -14.17 11.45
C ARG A 39 32.60 -15.34 10.79
N ASN A 40 32.85 -15.59 9.50
CA ASN A 40 33.37 -16.88 8.99
C ASN A 40 33.45 -16.87 7.46
N GLY A 41 34.55 -17.42 6.92
CA GLY A 41 34.63 -17.88 5.52
C GLY A 41 35.89 -17.45 4.77
N SER A 42 36.95 -18.24 4.95
CA SER A 42 38.25 -18.24 4.27
C SER A 42 38.26 -18.04 2.75
N GLU A 43 39.05 -17.08 2.27
CA GLU A 43 39.88 -17.22 1.06
C GLU A 43 41.23 -16.53 1.25
N VAL A 44 42.29 -17.27 0.95
CA VAL A 44 43.70 -16.89 1.02
C VAL A 44 44.08 -16.21 -0.29
N ARG A 45 44.64 -14.98 -0.27
CA ARG A 45 45.52 -14.47 -1.34
C ARG A 45 46.37 -13.26 -0.90
N ASP A 46 47.66 -13.55 -0.79
CA ASP A 46 48.89 -12.77 -1.01
C ASP A 46 48.98 -11.28 -0.60
N PRO A 47 49.79 -10.91 0.41
CA PRO A 47 50.04 -9.54 0.80
C PRO A 47 51.28 -8.98 0.10
N LEU A 48 51.25 -8.70 -1.22
CA LEU A 48 52.35 -7.99 -1.90
C LEU A 48 51.98 -7.40 -3.29
N VAL A 49 50.78 -6.81 -3.45
CA VAL A 49 50.51 -5.92 -4.60
C VAL A 49 49.57 -4.77 -4.20
N THR A 50 50.11 -3.57 -4.06
CA THR A 50 49.32 -2.32 -4.04
C THR A 50 48.97 -1.94 -5.47
N TYR A 51 47.75 -2.24 -5.91
CA TYR A 51 47.17 -1.58 -7.09
C TYR A 51 46.51 -0.28 -6.63
N GLU A 52 47.16 0.85 -6.88
CA GLU A 52 46.49 2.15 -6.93
C GLU A 52 45.54 2.14 -8.14
N GLY A 53 44.30 1.72 -7.92
CA GLY A 53 43.22 1.86 -8.88
C GLY A 53 42.75 3.32 -8.91
N SER A 54 43.30 4.11 -9.81
CA SER A 54 42.72 5.41 -10.18
C SER A 54 41.32 5.18 -10.75
N ASN A 55 40.28 5.49 -9.98
CA ASN A 55 38.92 5.62 -10.53
C ASN A 55 38.94 6.73 -11.60
N PRO A 56 38.31 6.52 -12.77
CA PRO A 56 38.10 7.62 -13.71
C PRO A 56 37.26 8.70 -13.02
N PRO A 57 37.49 10.00 -13.31
CA PRO A 57 36.74 11.07 -12.67
C PRO A 57 35.26 10.93 -13.05
N ALA A 58 34.41 10.70 -12.05
CA ALA A 58 32.95 10.80 -12.22
C ALA A 58 32.62 12.23 -12.65
N SER A 59 31.96 12.38 -13.80
CA SER A 59 31.52 13.69 -14.29
C SER A 59 30.45 14.26 -13.36
N PRO A 60 30.66 15.42 -12.72
CA PRO A 60 29.75 15.96 -11.71
C PRO A 60 28.44 16.55 -12.26
N LEU A 61 28.04 16.21 -13.50
CA LEU A 61 27.00 16.93 -14.25
C LEU A 61 25.82 16.07 -14.76
N GLN A 62 25.81 14.75 -14.57
CA GLN A 62 24.78 13.88 -15.16
C GLN A 62 23.65 13.43 -14.22
N ASP A 63 23.83 13.47 -12.90
CA ASP A 63 22.90 12.78 -11.98
C ASP A 63 21.52 13.46 -11.79
N ASN A 64 21.38 14.72 -12.21
CA ASN A 64 20.14 15.49 -12.04
C ASN A 64 19.34 15.71 -13.33
N LEU A 65 19.66 14.97 -14.40
CA LEU A 65 18.92 15.05 -15.66
C LEU A 65 17.75 14.06 -15.67
N VAL A 66 16.56 14.59 -15.93
CA VAL A 66 15.33 13.80 -16.09
C VAL A 66 14.71 14.05 -17.45
N ILE A 67 13.88 13.11 -17.88
CA ILE A 67 13.07 13.18 -19.10
C ILE A 67 11.59 13.15 -18.73
N ALA A 68 10.79 13.99 -19.37
CA ALA A 68 9.34 14.02 -19.22
C ALA A 68 8.70 12.77 -19.84
N LEU A 69 8.03 11.96 -19.02
CA LEU A 69 7.25 10.79 -19.46
C LEU A 69 5.91 11.18 -20.09
N HIS A 70 5.38 12.34 -19.69
CA HIS A 70 4.11 12.90 -20.12
C HIS A 70 4.22 14.42 -20.30
N SER A 71 3.41 15.01 -21.18
CA SER A 71 3.27 16.47 -21.22
C SER A 71 2.49 16.96 -20.00
N TYR A 72 2.88 18.13 -19.49
CA TYR A 72 2.28 18.81 -18.35
C TYR A 72 1.93 20.25 -18.74
N GLU A 73 0.65 20.58 -18.61
CA GLU A 73 0.15 21.94 -18.78
C GLU A 73 0.14 22.65 -17.42
N PRO A 74 0.83 23.80 -17.30
CA PRO A 74 0.90 24.56 -16.06
C PRO A 74 -0.47 25.14 -15.67
N SER A 75 -0.83 25.08 -14.40
CA SER A 75 -2.09 25.61 -13.88
C SER A 75 -1.97 26.43 -12.60
N HIS A 76 -0.76 26.59 -12.06
CA HIS A 76 -0.51 27.33 -10.82
C HIS A 76 0.62 28.33 -11.01
N ASP A 77 0.68 29.34 -10.16
CA ASP A 77 1.82 30.25 -10.19
C ASP A 77 3.09 29.50 -9.76
N GLY A 78 4.15 29.62 -10.55
CA GLY A 78 5.43 28.95 -10.31
C GLY A 78 5.56 27.51 -10.81
N ASP A 79 4.53 26.88 -11.39
CA ASP A 79 4.71 25.58 -12.06
C ASP A 79 5.29 25.73 -13.47
N LEU A 80 6.04 24.71 -13.89
CA LEU A 80 6.75 24.68 -15.17
C LEU A 80 6.04 23.70 -16.12
N GLY A 81 5.51 24.24 -17.23
CA GLY A 81 4.99 23.43 -18.34
C GLY A 81 6.10 22.75 -19.13
N PHE A 82 5.85 21.54 -19.61
CA PHE A 82 6.80 20.76 -20.44
C PHE A 82 6.09 19.77 -21.35
N GLU A 83 6.76 19.41 -22.45
CA GLU A 83 6.27 18.40 -23.40
C GLU A 83 6.86 17.01 -23.13
N LYS A 84 6.12 15.96 -23.49
CA LYS A 84 6.64 14.59 -23.41
C LYS A 84 7.96 14.45 -24.16
N GLY A 85 8.96 13.87 -23.50
CA GLY A 85 10.31 13.66 -24.03
C GLY A 85 11.27 14.83 -23.77
N GLU A 86 10.78 15.95 -23.24
CA GLU A 86 11.61 17.09 -22.87
C GLU A 86 12.60 16.73 -21.75
N GLN A 87 13.83 17.24 -21.85
CA GLN A 87 14.84 17.07 -20.81
C GLN A 87 14.81 18.24 -19.82
N LEU A 88 14.75 17.90 -18.54
CA LEU A 88 14.72 18.86 -17.44
C LEU A 88 15.91 18.60 -16.52
N ARG A 89 16.44 19.67 -15.93
CA ARG A 89 17.44 19.59 -14.86
C ARG A 89 16.76 19.80 -13.53
N ILE A 90 16.84 18.82 -12.64
CA ILE A 90 16.33 18.95 -11.28
C ILE A 90 17.26 19.87 -10.47
N LEU A 91 16.66 20.89 -9.85
CA LEU A 91 17.32 21.87 -8.99
C LEU A 91 17.12 21.51 -7.51
N GLU A 92 15.92 21.06 -7.15
CA GLU A 92 15.55 20.71 -5.78
C GLU A 92 14.49 19.60 -5.79
N GLN A 93 14.63 18.62 -4.89
CA GLN A 93 13.65 17.55 -4.68
C GLN A 93 13.01 17.73 -3.31
N SER A 94 11.77 18.21 -3.29
CA SER A 94 10.94 18.30 -2.09
C SER A 94 9.55 17.74 -2.38
N GLY A 95 9.04 16.87 -1.50
CA GLY A 95 7.69 16.31 -1.63
C GLY A 95 7.38 15.72 -3.02
N GLU A 96 6.20 16.04 -3.52
CA GLU A 96 5.69 15.60 -4.83
C GLU A 96 5.90 16.64 -5.94
N TRP A 97 6.41 17.83 -5.61
CA TRP A 97 6.65 18.95 -6.53
C TRP A 97 8.13 19.32 -6.50
N TRP A 98 8.86 18.89 -7.53
CA TRP A 98 10.29 19.14 -7.62
C TRP A 98 10.55 20.44 -8.37
N LYS A 99 11.54 21.21 -7.95
CA LYS A 99 11.96 22.39 -8.71
C LYS A 99 12.89 21.95 -9.82
N ALA A 100 12.59 22.35 -11.05
CA ALA A 100 13.36 21.99 -12.24
C ALA A 100 13.56 23.17 -13.19
N GLN A 101 14.55 23.03 -14.07
CA GLN A 101 14.81 23.92 -15.18
C GLN A 101 14.59 23.18 -16.49
N SER A 102 13.79 23.74 -17.40
CA SER A 102 13.68 23.25 -18.77
C SER A 102 14.98 23.52 -19.53
N LEU A 103 15.56 22.48 -20.13
CA LEU A 103 16.72 22.64 -21.00
C LEU A 103 16.36 23.19 -22.39
N THR A 104 15.06 23.17 -22.75
CA THR A 104 14.55 23.70 -24.02
C THR A 104 14.28 25.20 -23.94
N THR A 105 13.60 25.63 -22.87
CA THR A 105 13.14 27.02 -22.72
C THR A 105 14.01 27.84 -21.75
N GLY A 106 14.82 27.19 -20.92
CA GLY A 106 15.62 27.82 -19.86
C GLY A 106 14.81 28.24 -18.62
N GLN A 107 13.48 28.09 -18.66
CA GLN A 107 12.58 28.47 -17.55
C GLN A 107 12.73 27.53 -16.36
N GLU A 108 12.56 28.09 -15.16
CA GLU A 108 12.53 27.34 -13.90
C GLU A 108 11.11 27.34 -13.32
N GLY A 109 10.76 26.26 -12.65
CA GLY A 109 9.51 26.15 -11.90
C GLY A 109 9.34 24.77 -11.30
N PHE A 110 8.20 24.55 -10.66
CA PHE A 110 7.88 23.26 -10.06
C PHE A 110 7.26 22.30 -11.08
N ILE A 111 7.66 21.04 -11.00
CA ILE A 111 7.18 19.95 -11.84
C ILE A 111 6.65 18.81 -10.96
N PRO A 112 5.63 18.08 -11.42
CA PRO A 112 5.15 16.92 -10.68
C PRO A 112 6.17 15.78 -10.81
N PHE A 113 6.65 15.27 -9.67
CA PHE A 113 7.75 14.29 -9.64
C PHE A 113 7.46 13.01 -10.43
N ASN A 114 6.19 12.59 -10.45
CA ASN A 114 5.72 11.36 -11.09
C ASN A 114 5.52 11.49 -12.60
N PHE A 115 5.80 12.66 -13.19
CA PHE A 115 5.77 12.87 -14.64
C PHE A 115 7.14 12.78 -15.28
N VAL A 116 8.19 12.58 -14.49
CA VAL A 116 9.58 12.54 -14.96
C VAL A 116 10.29 11.27 -14.53
N ALA A 117 11.30 10.90 -15.31
CA ALA A 117 12.17 9.76 -15.09
C ALA A 117 13.63 10.17 -15.21
N LYS A 118 14.55 9.50 -14.52
CA LYS A 118 15.99 9.73 -14.75
C LYS A 118 16.33 9.40 -16.21
N ALA A 119 17.03 10.32 -16.90
CA ALA A 119 17.28 10.19 -18.35
C ALA A 119 18.09 8.93 -18.72
N ASN A 120 19.01 8.52 -17.84
CA ASN A 120 19.85 7.33 -18.01
C ASN A 120 19.28 6.09 -17.29
N SER A 121 17.96 5.93 -17.27
CA SER A 121 17.28 4.80 -16.62
C SER A 121 16.37 4.06 -17.61
N LEU A 122 15.84 2.91 -17.18
CA LEU A 122 14.83 2.16 -17.93
C LEU A 122 13.42 2.76 -17.80
N GLU A 123 13.21 3.71 -16.88
CA GLU A 123 11.90 4.31 -16.58
C GLU A 123 11.17 4.95 -17.79
N PRO A 124 11.85 5.48 -18.83
CA PRO A 124 11.18 5.95 -20.04
C PRO A 124 10.59 4.84 -20.93
N GLU A 125 11.00 3.58 -20.73
CA GLU A 125 10.52 2.46 -21.52
C GLU A 125 9.08 2.10 -21.16
N PRO A 126 8.15 2.04 -22.13
CA PRO A 126 6.72 1.83 -21.85
C PRO A 126 6.40 0.45 -21.25
N TRP A 127 7.34 -0.49 -21.35
CA TRP A 127 7.23 -1.84 -20.80
C TRP A 127 7.96 -1.99 -19.46
N PHE A 128 8.67 -0.97 -18.97
CA PHE A 128 9.39 -1.01 -17.71
C PHE A 128 8.61 -0.31 -16.58
N PHE A 129 8.51 -0.99 -15.45
CA PHE A 129 7.74 -0.56 -14.28
C PHE A 129 8.64 -0.63 -13.05
N LYS A 130 9.13 0.52 -12.63
CA LYS A 130 9.98 0.67 -11.45
C LYS A 130 9.18 0.42 -10.17
N ASN A 131 9.80 -0.25 -9.19
CA ASN A 131 9.19 -0.52 -7.88
C ASN A 131 7.80 -1.18 -7.91
N LEU A 132 7.45 -1.90 -8.98
CA LEU A 132 6.15 -2.58 -9.07
C LEU A 132 6.24 -3.96 -8.41
N SER A 133 5.38 -4.20 -7.41
CA SER A 133 5.29 -5.51 -6.76
C SER A 133 4.77 -6.57 -7.72
N ARG A 134 5.01 -7.86 -7.41
CA ARG A 134 4.44 -8.98 -8.19
C ARG A 134 2.92 -8.87 -8.25
N LYS A 135 2.29 -8.59 -7.13
CA LYS A 135 0.83 -8.52 -7.03
C LYS A 135 0.26 -7.31 -7.75
N ASP A 136 0.91 -6.16 -7.68
CA ASP A 136 0.49 -5.00 -8.48
C ASP A 136 0.71 -5.22 -9.97
N ALA A 137 1.75 -5.96 -10.37
CA ALA A 137 1.91 -6.41 -11.75
C ALA A 137 0.76 -7.34 -12.20
N GLU A 138 0.37 -8.30 -11.35
CA GLU A 138 -0.80 -9.16 -11.61
C GLU A 138 -2.08 -8.31 -11.76
N ARG A 139 -2.33 -7.37 -10.84
CA ARG A 139 -3.50 -6.47 -10.87
C ARG A 139 -3.53 -5.61 -12.13
N GLN A 140 -2.42 -4.99 -12.50
CA GLN A 140 -2.34 -4.13 -13.68
C GLN A 140 -2.50 -4.92 -14.98
N LEU A 141 -1.81 -6.06 -15.10
CA LEU A 141 -1.92 -6.90 -16.31
C LEU A 141 -3.33 -7.49 -16.48
N LEU A 142 -4.03 -7.83 -15.39
CA LEU A 142 -5.41 -8.33 -15.42
C LEU A 142 -6.47 -7.21 -15.52
N ALA A 143 -6.08 -5.95 -15.44
CA ALA A 143 -7.01 -4.83 -15.60
C ALA A 143 -7.62 -4.80 -17.02
N PRO A 144 -8.84 -4.24 -17.17
CA PRO A 144 -9.42 -3.99 -18.49
C PRO A 144 -8.49 -3.16 -19.38
N GLY A 145 -8.47 -3.47 -20.69
CA GLY A 145 -7.60 -2.81 -21.68
C GLY A 145 -6.37 -3.62 -22.06
N ASN A 146 -5.87 -4.46 -21.15
CA ASN A 146 -4.80 -5.43 -21.46
C ASN A 146 -5.38 -6.69 -22.15
N THR A 147 -4.55 -7.38 -22.94
CA THR A 147 -4.93 -8.55 -23.75
C THR A 147 -3.93 -9.69 -23.57
N HIS A 148 -4.24 -10.89 -24.05
CA HIS A 148 -3.30 -12.02 -24.02
C HIS A 148 -1.93 -11.63 -24.62
N GLY A 149 -0.85 -11.98 -23.92
CA GLY A 149 0.52 -11.57 -24.26
C GLY A 149 0.91 -10.16 -23.81
N SER A 150 -0.01 -9.37 -23.23
CA SER A 150 0.35 -8.10 -22.60
C SER A 150 1.40 -8.34 -21.51
N PHE A 151 2.40 -7.48 -21.43
CA PHE A 151 3.57 -7.75 -20.59
C PHE A 151 4.15 -6.49 -19.95
N LEU A 152 4.92 -6.70 -18.89
CA LEU A 152 5.78 -5.68 -18.30
C LEU A 152 7.06 -6.32 -17.75
N ILE A 153 8.11 -5.51 -17.62
CA ILE A 153 9.32 -5.82 -16.89
C ILE A 153 9.36 -4.93 -15.66
N ARG A 154 9.70 -5.53 -14.53
CA ARG A 154 9.84 -4.86 -13.23
C ARG A 154 11.11 -5.32 -12.55
N GLU A 155 11.57 -4.57 -11.57
CA GLU A 155 12.64 -5.02 -10.68
C GLU A 155 12.20 -6.28 -9.91
N SER A 156 13.13 -7.20 -9.66
CA SER A 156 12.82 -8.42 -8.92
C SER A 156 12.77 -8.14 -7.43
N GLU A 157 11.63 -8.43 -6.79
CA GLU A 157 11.49 -8.37 -5.33
C GLU A 157 12.38 -9.39 -4.62
N SER A 158 12.67 -10.52 -5.27
CA SER A 158 13.44 -11.64 -4.67
C SER A 158 14.95 -11.54 -4.90
N THR A 159 15.43 -10.66 -5.78
CA THR A 159 16.84 -10.62 -6.18
C THR A 159 17.22 -9.20 -6.58
N ALA A 160 17.87 -8.48 -5.67
CA ALA A 160 18.31 -7.10 -5.89
C ALA A 160 19.15 -6.97 -7.17
N GLY A 161 18.87 -5.93 -7.97
CA GLY A 161 19.54 -5.66 -9.24
C GLY A 161 19.14 -6.59 -10.41
N SER A 162 18.30 -7.60 -10.18
CA SER A 162 17.73 -8.43 -11.24
C SER A 162 16.32 -7.97 -11.63
N PHE A 163 15.79 -8.48 -12.73
CA PHE A 163 14.48 -8.11 -13.24
C PHE A 163 13.52 -9.31 -13.30
N SER A 164 12.24 -9.04 -13.51
CA SER A 164 11.21 -10.05 -13.73
C SER A 164 10.30 -9.63 -14.87
N LEU A 165 10.10 -10.53 -15.83
CA LEU A 165 9.12 -10.39 -16.90
C LEU A 165 7.78 -10.97 -16.41
N SER A 166 6.71 -10.19 -16.49
CA SER A 166 5.35 -10.64 -16.16
C SER A 166 4.49 -10.57 -17.42
N VAL A 167 3.76 -11.65 -17.73
CA VAL A 167 3.02 -11.80 -18.99
C VAL A 167 1.60 -12.27 -18.69
N ARG A 168 0.58 -11.57 -19.22
CA ARG A 168 -0.81 -12.00 -19.19
C ARG A 168 -1.00 -13.20 -20.11
N ASP A 169 -1.53 -14.27 -19.57
CA ASP A 169 -1.79 -15.54 -20.25
C ASP A 169 -3.24 -15.99 -20.01
N PHE A 170 -3.65 -17.05 -20.68
CA PHE A 170 -4.95 -17.70 -20.47
C PHE A 170 -4.75 -19.19 -20.19
N ASP A 171 -5.04 -19.60 -18.96
CA ASP A 171 -5.07 -21.01 -18.56
C ASP A 171 -6.50 -21.56 -18.71
N GLN A 172 -6.64 -22.77 -19.24
CA GLN A 172 -7.97 -23.35 -19.51
C GLN A 172 -8.76 -23.66 -18.23
N ASN A 173 -8.09 -23.91 -17.12
CA ASN A 173 -8.73 -24.27 -15.84
C ASN A 173 -8.95 -23.05 -14.95
N GLN A 174 -8.01 -22.10 -14.96
CA GLN A 174 -8.04 -20.92 -14.09
C GLN A 174 -8.56 -19.65 -14.76
N GLY A 175 -8.65 -19.64 -16.10
CA GLY A 175 -9.00 -18.47 -16.88
C GLY A 175 -7.81 -17.53 -17.08
N GLU A 176 -8.02 -16.23 -16.92
CA GLU A 176 -6.96 -15.25 -17.10
C GLU A 176 -5.97 -15.29 -15.94
N VAL A 177 -4.69 -15.48 -16.27
CA VAL A 177 -3.60 -15.59 -15.30
C VAL A 177 -2.41 -14.73 -15.72
N VAL A 178 -1.46 -14.53 -14.81
CA VAL A 178 -0.20 -13.84 -15.11
C VAL A 178 0.96 -14.78 -14.76
N LYS A 179 1.85 -14.98 -15.73
CA LYS A 179 3.06 -15.80 -15.56
C LYS A 179 4.28 -14.90 -15.39
N HIS A 180 5.16 -15.28 -14.45
CA HIS A 180 6.38 -14.53 -14.14
C HIS A 180 7.63 -15.34 -14.49
N TYR A 181 8.59 -14.68 -15.11
CA TYR A 181 9.89 -15.23 -15.49
C TYR A 181 10.99 -14.37 -14.88
N LYS A 182 11.96 -15.00 -14.19
CA LYS A 182 13.14 -14.28 -13.69
C LYS A 182 14.06 -13.93 -14.86
N ILE A 183 14.43 -12.66 -14.97
CA ILE A 183 15.48 -12.20 -15.87
C ILE A 183 16.76 -12.11 -15.04
N ARG A 184 17.75 -12.93 -15.37
CA ARG A 184 19.03 -13.00 -14.68
C ARG A 184 20.08 -12.17 -15.41
N ASN A 185 21.00 -11.62 -14.64
CA ASN A 185 22.16 -10.89 -15.16
C ASN A 185 23.32 -11.86 -15.40
N LEU A 186 24.10 -11.64 -16.45
CA LEU A 186 25.38 -12.30 -16.66
C LEU A 186 26.51 -11.50 -16.00
N ASP A 187 27.55 -12.19 -15.51
CA ASP A 187 28.69 -11.55 -14.82
C ASP A 187 29.42 -10.51 -15.69
N ASN A 188 29.44 -10.73 -17.01
CA ASN A 188 30.07 -9.86 -18.01
C ASN A 188 29.11 -8.83 -18.64
N GLY A 189 27.93 -8.65 -18.05
CA GLY A 189 26.86 -7.83 -18.62
C GLY A 189 25.97 -8.60 -19.59
N GLY A 190 24.72 -8.17 -19.67
CA GLY A 190 23.67 -8.84 -20.44
C GLY A 190 22.68 -9.62 -19.56
N PHE A 191 21.62 -10.08 -20.20
CA PHE A 191 20.42 -10.61 -19.56
C PHE A 191 19.95 -11.90 -20.22
N TYR A 192 19.31 -12.78 -19.45
CA TYR A 192 18.68 -13.99 -19.99
C TYR A 192 17.52 -14.48 -19.11
N ILE A 193 16.59 -15.22 -19.72
CA ILE A 193 15.56 -16.01 -19.01
C ILE A 193 15.96 -17.49 -19.03
N SER A 194 16.29 -18.01 -20.21
CA SER A 194 16.88 -19.34 -20.42
C SER A 194 18.35 -19.21 -20.82
N PRO A 195 19.28 -20.00 -20.25
CA PRO A 195 20.70 -19.96 -20.61
C PRO A 195 21.00 -20.20 -22.10
N ARG A 196 20.03 -20.72 -22.86
CA ARG A 196 20.16 -20.97 -24.31
C ARG A 196 20.20 -19.70 -25.15
N ILE A 197 19.63 -18.60 -24.65
CA ILE A 197 19.50 -17.34 -25.40
C ILE A 197 19.82 -16.18 -24.44
N THR A 198 20.89 -15.46 -24.75
CA THR A 198 21.38 -14.32 -23.97
C THR A 198 21.27 -13.02 -24.78
N PHE A 199 21.02 -11.91 -24.10
CA PHE A 199 20.82 -10.61 -24.71
C PHE A 199 21.77 -9.57 -24.11
N PRO A 200 22.33 -8.65 -24.90
CA PRO A 200 23.19 -7.58 -24.37
C PRO A 200 22.41 -6.56 -23.51
N GLY A 201 21.10 -6.41 -23.75
CA GLY A 201 20.22 -5.48 -23.07
C GLY A 201 18.78 -6.00 -22.97
N LEU A 202 17.98 -5.36 -22.12
CA LEU A 202 16.55 -5.69 -21.97
C LEU A 202 15.75 -5.37 -23.23
N HIS A 203 16.14 -4.35 -24.01
CA HIS A 203 15.50 -4.03 -25.30
C HIS A 203 15.59 -5.19 -26.29
N GLU A 204 16.76 -5.83 -26.40
CA GLU A 204 16.95 -7.00 -27.26
C GLU A 204 16.15 -8.20 -26.76
N LEU A 205 16.08 -8.40 -25.44
CA LEU A 205 15.26 -9.44 -24.81
C LEU A 205 13.78 -9.25 -25.17
N VAL A 206 13.25 -8.04 -24.99
CA VAL A 206 11.85 -7.70 -25.31
C VAL A 206 11.58 -7.89 -26.80
N ARG A 207 12.46 -7.36 -27.68
CA ARG A 207 12.34 -7.49 -29.13
C ARG A 207 12.30 -8.95 -29.58
N HIS A 208 13.15 -9.79 -29.00
CA HIS A 208 13.19 -11.22 -29.30
C HIS A 208 11.87 -11.91 -28.89
N TYR A 209 11.45 -11.76 -27.63
CA TYR A 209 10.25 -12.43 -27.13
C TYR A 209 8.93 -11.87 -27.68
N THR A 210 8.97 -10.69 -28.31
CA THR A 210 7.88 -10.15 -29.13
C THR A 210 7.74 -10.92 -30.45
N ASN A 211 8.86 -11.33 -31.06
CA ASN A 211 8.86 -12.03 -32.35
C ASN A 211 8.59 -13.53 -32.20
N ALA A 212 9.12 -14.17 -31.16
CA ALA A 212 8.99 -15.60 -30.91
C ALA A 212 8.77 -15.87 -29.41
N SER A 213 8.01 -16.90 -29.05
CA SER A 213 7.78 -17.20 -27.63
C SER A 213 8.99 -17.87 -26.99
N ASP A 214 9.75 -18.68 -27.75
CA ASP A 214 11.01 -19.33 -27.35
C ASP A 214 11.01 -19.86 -25.90
N GLY A 215 9.93 -20.59 -25.56
CA GLY A 215 9.74 -21.23 -24.25
C GLY A 215 8.89 -20.44 -23.25
N LEU A 216 8.59 -19.17 -23.52
CA LEU A 216 7.55 -18.45 -22.78
C LEU A 216 6.17 -19.03 -23.08
N CYS A 217 5.24 -18.81 -22.15
CA CYS A 217 3.85 -19.23 -22.28
C CYS A 217 3.14 -18.68 -23.52
N THR A 218 3.55 -17.50 -23.98
CA THR A 218 3.07 -16.88 -25.21
C THR A 218 4.09 -15.86 -25.72
N ARG A 219 3.88 -15.35 -26.94
CA ARG A 219 4.65 -14.23 -27.48
C ARG A 219 4.25 -12.94 -26.77
N LEU A 220 5.22 -12.06 -26.53
CA LEU A 220 4.93 -10.73 -26.00
C LEU A 220 4.17 -9.93 -27.06
N SER A 221 3.05 -9.32 -26.67
CA SER A 221 2.20 -8.57 -27.60
C SER A 221 2.43 -7.06 -27.43
N ARG A 222 1.78 -6.45 -26.44
CA ARG A 222 1.89 -5.02 -26.15
C ARG A 222 2.35 -4.80 -24.71
N PRO A 223 3.09 -3.73 -24.42
CA PRO A 223 3.33 -3.32 -23.04
C PRO A 223 2.01 -3.17 -22.27
N CYS A 224 2.04 -3.46 -20.97
CA CYS A 224 0.91 -3.28 -20.07
C CYS A 224 0.44 -1.83 -20.14
N GLN A 225 -0.85 -1.63 -20.35
CA GLN A 225 -1.44 -0.29 -20.35
C GLN A 225 -1.34 0.29 -18.94
N THR A 226 -0.64 1.42 -18.83
CA THR A 226 -0.64 2.23 -17.62
C THR A 226 -1.73 3.27 -17.70
N GLN A 227 -2.36 3.55 -16.55
CA GLN A 227 -3.10 4.79 -16.43
C GLN A 227 -2.08 5.94 -16.38
N LYS A 228 -2.38 7.05 -17.06
CA LYS A 228 -1.59 8.27 -16.92
C LYS A 228 -1.55 8.63 -15.42
N PRO A 229 -0.37 8.88 -14.84
CA PRO A 229 -0.29 9.26 -13.43
C PRO A 229 -1.17 10.48 -13.17
N GLN A 230 -1.89 10.47 -12.06
CA GLN A 230 -2.62 11.65 -11.63
C GLN A 230 -1.61 12.73 -11.23
N LYS A 231 -1.88 13.97 -11.64
CA LYS A 231 -1.16 15.16 -11.16
C LYS A 231 -1.27 15.18 -9.62
N PRO A 232 -0.15 15.26 -8.88
CA PRO A 232 -0.18 15.44 -7.43
C PRO A 232 -0.97 16.69 -7.03
N TRP A 233 -1.53 16.70 -5.83
CA TRP A 233 -2.18 17.90 -5.30
C TRP A 233 -1.14 19.01 -5.10
N TRP A 234 -1.49 20.27 -5.38
CA TRP A 234 -0.55 21.38 -5.24
C TRP A 234 -0.21 21.62 -3.77
N GLU A 235 1.09 21.78 -3.45
CA GLU A 235 1.55 21.77 -2.05
C GLU A 235 0.93 22.90 -1.20
N ASP A 236 0.75 24.08 -1.81
CA ASP A 236 0.18 25.27 -1.16
C ASP A 236 -1.36 25.25 -1.07
N GLU A 237 -2.04 24.33 -1.75
CA GLU A 237 -3.51 24.21 -1.73
C GLU A 237 -4.00 23.34 -0.57
N TRP A 238 -3.43 23.51 0.63
CA TRP A 238 -3.80 22.70 1.80
C TRP A 238 -5.08 23.18 2.49
N GLU A 239 -5.10 24.43 2.92
CA GLU A 239 -6.30 25.09 3.44
C GLU A 239 -6.94 25.89 2.30
N VAL A 240 -8.10 25.43 1.81
CA VAL A 240 -8.73 26.00 0.62
C VAL A 240 -9.98 26.82 0.97
N PRO A 241 -10.28 27.91 0.23
CA PRO A 241 -11.54 28.63 0.38
C PRO A 241 -12.73 27.74 0.00
N ARG A 242 -13.84 27.83 0.74
CA ARG A 242 -15.04 27.00 0.49
C ARG A 242 -15.60 27.21 -0.92
N GLU A 243 -15.46 28.42 -1.46
CA GLU A 243 -15.96 28.85 -2.76
C GLU A 243 -15.31 28.10 -3.92
N THR A 244 -14.13 27.49 -3.70
CA THR A 244 -13.45 26.62 -4.67
C THR A 244 -14.15 25.26 -4.85
N LEU A 245 -15.07 24.91 -3.93
CA LEU A 245 -15.77 23.63 -3.92
C LEU A 245 -17.21 23.78 -4.40
N LYS A 246 -17.56 23.01 -5.43
CA LYS A 246 -18.95 22.82 -5.87
C LYS A 246 -19.43 21.44 -5.44
N LEU A 247 -20.27 21.37 -4.42
CA LEU A 247 -20.95 20.13 -4.02
C LEU A 247 -22.05 19.80 -5.03
N VAL A 248 -22.12 18.54 -5.50
CA VAL A 248 -23.02 18.12 -6.59
C VAL A 248 -23.99 17.04 -6.14
N GLU A 249 -23.50 15.93 -5.59
CA GLU A 249 -24.32 14.78 -5.22
C GLU A 249 -24.01 14.36 -3.79
N ARG A 250 -25.05 14.14 -2.97
CA ARG A 250 -24.85 13.61 -1.61
C ARG A 250 -24.66 12.10 -1.68
N LEU A 251 -23.47 11.63 -1.30
CA LEU A 251 -23.09 10.22 -1.31
C LEU A 251 -23.57 9.47 -0.07
N GLY A 252 -23.59 10.15 1.09
CA GLY A 252 -24.00 9.53 2.34
C GLY A 252 -24.14 10.54 3.47
N ALA A 253 -24.84 10.13 4.52
CA ALA A 253 -24.94 10.85 5.77
C ALA A 253 -24.61 9.89 6.91
N GLY A 254 -23.69 10.29 7.77
CA GLY A 254 -23.22 9.51 8.90
C GLY A 254 -23.35 10.26 10.22
N GLN A 255 -22.83 9.64 11.27
CA GLN A 255 -22.81 10.25 12.61
C GLN A 255 -22.08 11.59 12.61
N PHE A 256 -20.98 11.68 11.87
CA PHE A 256 -20.04 12.79 11.89
C PHE A 256 -20.40 13.92 10.91
N GLY A 257 -21.37 13.70 10.04
CA GLY A 257 -21.82 14.67 9.05
C GLY A 257 -22.18 14.03 7.73
N GLU A 258 -22.04 14.76 6.63
CA GLU A 258 -22.44 14.31 5.29
C GLU A 258 -21.22 14.19 4.38
N VAL A 259 -21.28 13.24 3.45
CA VAL A 259 -20.28 13.06 2.41
C VAL A 259 -20.92 13.40 1.07
N TRP A 260 -20.23 14.23 0.30
CA TRP A 260 -20.67 14.74 -0.98
C TRP A 260 -19.64 14.43 -2.07
N MET A 261 -20.10 14.13 -3.27
CA MET A 261 -19.29 14.24 -4.49
C MET A 261 -19.36 15.68 -4.97
N GLY A 262 -18.21 16.23 -5.35
CA GLY A 262 -18.11 17.59 -5.85
C GLY A 262 -16.94 17.80 -6.79
N TYR A 263 -16.74 19.06 -7.15
CA TYR A 263 -15.61 19.51 -7.96
C TYR A 263 -14.84 20.61 -7.24
N TYR A 264 -13.52 20.46 -7.16
CA TYR A 264 -12.57 21.50 -6.78
C TYR A 264 -12.14 22.28 -8.04
N ASN A 265 -12.18 23.61 -7.95
CA ASN A 265 -11.90 24.56 -9.05
C ASN A 265 -12.65 24.24 -10.37
N GLY A 266 -13.80 23.56 -10.26
CA GLY A 266 -14.65 23.20 -11.39
C GLY A 266 -14.15 22.04 -12.26
N HIS A 267 -12.94 21.52 -12.06
CA HIS A 267 -12.36 20.48 -12.91
C HIS A 267 -11.93 19.20 -12.16
N THR A 268 -11.52 19.29 -10.90
CA THR A 268 -11.03 18.12 -10.16
C THR A 268 -12.17 17.49 -9.37
N LYS A 269 -12.56 16.27 -9.74
CA LYS A 269 -13.60 15.52 -9.02
C LYS A 269 -13.07 15.08 -7.65
N VAL A 270 -13.82 15.35 -6.58
CA VAL A 270 -13.41 15.10 -5.19
C VAL A 270 -14.58 14.55 -4.36
N ALA A 271 -14.25 13.90 -3.25
CA ALA A 271 -15.20 13.64 -2.16
C ALA A 271 -15.00 14.69 -1.05
N VAL A 272 -16.09 15.25 -0.55
CA VAL A 272 -16.09 16.28 0.49
C VAL A 272 -16.90 15.78 1.67
N LYS A 273 -16.22 15.53 2.79
CA LYS A 273 -16.86 15.21 4.07
C LYS A 273 -17.06 16.48 4.86
N SER A 274 -18.31 16.89 5.02
CA SER A 274 -18.71 18.00 5.88
C SER A 274 -18.89 17.50 7.30
N LEU A 275 -18.13 18.01 8.25
CA LEU A 275 -18.32 17.71 9.66
C LEU A 275 -19.47 18.55 10.25
N LYS A 276 -20.18 17.98 11.24
CA LYS A 276 -21.19 18.74 12.00
C LYS A 276 -20.53 19.86 12.80
N GLN A 277 -21.20 21.02 12.86
CA GLN A 277 -20.74 22.15 13.69
C GLN A 277 -20.61 21.73 15.15
N GLY A 278 -19.55 22.19 15.82
CA GLY A 278 -19.27 21.85 17.21
C GLY A 278 -18.81 20.40 17.45
N SER A 279 -18.49 19.64 16.40
CA SER A 279 -17.93 18.28 16.57
C SER A 279 -16.49 18.28 17.11
N MET A 280 -15.76 19.38 16.90
CA MET A 280 -14.39 19.56 17.38
C MET A 280 -13.90 21.01 17.22
N SER A 281 -12.84 21.38 17.93
CA SER A 281 -12.15 22.66 17.71
C SER A 281 -11.36 22.65 16.37
N PRO A 282 -11.32 23.77 15.62
CA PRO A 282 -10.53 23.88 14.39
C PRO A 282 -9.03 23.58 14.59
N ASP A 283 -8.46 23.94 15.74
CA ASP A 283 -7.04 23.69 16.06
C ASP A 283 -6.75 22.19 16.23
N ALA A 284 -7.61 21.47 16.97
CA ALA A 284 -7.50 20.02 17.11
C ALA A 284 -7.68 19.31 15.76
N PHE A 285 -8.58 19.82 14.92
CA PHE A 285 -8.80 19.32 13.57
C PHE A 285 -7.56 19.47 12.70
N LEU A 286 -7.00 20.68 12.66
CA LEU A 286 -5.80 20.98 11.87
C LEU A 286 -4.60 20.13 12.31
N ALA A 287 -4.41 19.94 13.63
CA ALA A 287 -3.33 19.12 14.15
C ALA A 287 -3.40 17.67 13.63
N GLU A 288 -4.58 17.05 13.67
CA GLU A 288 -4.76 15.68 13.18
C GLU A 288 -4.74 15.62 11.65
N ALA A 289 -5.36 16.58 10.96
CA ALA A 289 -5.34 16.64 9.50
C ALA A 289 -3.90 16.72 8.96
N ASN A 290 -3.01 17.44 9.66
CA ASN A 290 -1.58 17.50 9.33
C ASN A 290 -0.87 16.15 9.52
N LEU A 291 -1.24 15.35 10.53
CA LEU A 291 -0.74 13.97 10.68
C LEU A 291 -1.28 13.07 9.55
N MET A 292 -2.57 13.16 9.26
CA MET A 292 -3.21 12.39 8.18
C MET A 292 -2.61 12.72 6.81
N LYS A 293 -2.25 13.99 6.55
CA LYS A 293 -1.57 14.43 5.32
C LYS A 293 -0.25 13.69 5.06
N GLN A 294 0.47 13.33 6.13
CA GLN A 294 1.75 12.61 6.05
C GLN A 294 1.57 11.11 5.78
N LEU A 295 0.39 10.55 6.02
CA LEU A 295 0.07 9.13 5.78
C LEU A 295 -0.28 8.90 4.30
N GLN A 296 0.72 8.99 3.44
CA GLN A 296 0.58 8.77 1.99
C GLN A 296 0.95 7.33 1.63
N HIS A 297 -0.04 6.57 1.14
CA HIS A 297 0.16 5.20 0.67
C HIS A 297 -0.93 4.81 -0.33
N GLN A 298 -0.61 3.93 -1.29
CA GLN A 298 -1.53 3.57 -2.38
C GLN A 298 -2.85 2.91 -1.90
N ARG A 299 -2.86 2.37 -0.68
CA ARG A 299 -4.01 1.72 -0.03
C ARG A 299 -4.68 2.59 1.04
N LEU A 300 -4.31 3.86 1.15
CA LEU A 300 -4.99 4.84 1.99
C LEU A 300 -5.68 5.86 1.08
N VAL A 301 -6.88 6.30 1.48
CA VAL A 301 -7.57 7.38 0.77
C VAL A 301 -6.77 8.66 0.95
N ARG A 302 -6.37 9.25 -0.18
CA ARG A 302 -5.57 10.46 -0.19
C ARG A 302 -6.38 11.66 0.28
N LEU A 303 -5.87 12.32 1.33
CA LEU A 303 -6.33 13.62 1.80
C LEU A 303 -5.70 14.71 0.92
N TYR A 304 -6.54 15.46 0.22
CA TYR A 304 -6.11 16.53 -0.68
C TYR A 304 -6.00 17.86 0.06
N ALA A 305 -7.08 18.28 0.70
CA ALA A 305 -7.18 19.61 1.31
C ALA A 305 -8.22 19.61 2.44
N VAL A 306 -8.29 20.74 3.16
CA VAL A 306 -9.27 20.99 4.20
C VAL A 306 -9.88 22.40 4.07
N VAL A 307 -11.11 22.57 4.56
CA VAL A 307 -11.69 23.89 4.88
C VAL A 307 -11.82 23.95 6.39
N THR A 308 -11.07 24.87 7.01
CA THR A 308 -10.95 25.00 8.47
C THR A 308 -12.06 25.84 9.09
N GLN A 309 -12.68 26.72 8.30
CA GLN A 309 -13.85 27.48 8.73
C GLN A 309 -15.07 26.55 8.86
N GLU A 310 -15.85 26.70 9.92
CA GLU A 310 -17.05 25.90 10.09
C GLU A 310 -18.11 26.18 9.01
N PRO A 311 -18.85 25.15 8.55
CA PRO A 311 -18.63 23.73 8.82
C PRO A 311 -17.33 23.23 8.19
N ILE A 312 -16.52 22.49 8.96
CA ILE A 312 -15.22 21.97 8.52
C ILE A 312 -15.43 20.97 7.38
N TYR A 313 -14.68 21.12 6.28
CA TYR A 313 -14.69 20.18 5.16
C TYR A 313 -13.35 19.44 5.06
N ILE A 314 -13.42 18.13 4.83
CA ILE A 314 -12.29 17.27 4.48
C ILE A 314 -12.44 16.90 3.00
N ILE A 315 -11.44 17.22 2.18
CA ILE A 315 -11.45 16.98 0.74
C ILE A 315 -10.51 15.82 0.43
N THR A 316 -11.04 14.75 -0.14
CA THR A 316 -10.28 13.55 -0.48
C THR A 316 -10.46 13.17 -1.94
N GLU A 317 -9.68 12.20 -2.40
CA GLU A 317 -9.99 11.51 -3.64
C GLU A 317 -11.40 10.93 -3.63
N TYR A 318 -12.05 10.96 -4.80
CA TYR A 318 -13.35 10.35 -5.01
C TYR A 318 -13.16 8.88 -5.44
N MET A 319 -13.95 7.97 -4.87
CA MET A 319 -13.88 6.53 -5.12
C MET A 319 -15.19 6.04 -5.75
N GLU A 320 -15.15 5.62 -7.01
CA GLU A 320 -16.34 5.43 -7.86
C GLU A 320 -17.32 4.38 -7.36
N ASN A 321 -16.82 3.31 -6.73
CA ASN A 321 -17.65 2.20 -6.27
C ASN A 321 -18.08 2.34 -4.80
N GLY A 322 -17.80 3.50 -4.17
CA GLY A 322 -18.22 3.79 -2.81
C GLY A 322 -17.57 2.88 -1.77
N SER A 323 -18.31 2.60 -0.69
CA SER A 323 -17.82 1.75 0.41
C SER A 323 -17.78 0.27 -0.01
N LEU A 324 -16.83 -0.50 0.53
CA LEU A 324 -16.70 -1.92 0.25
C LEU A 324 -17.94 -2.70 0.70
N VAL A 325 -18.55 -2.34 1.83
CA VAL A 325 -19.77 -2.99 2.31
C VAL A 325 -20.95 -2.83 1.36
N ASP A 326 -21.08 -1.67 0.72
CA ASP A 326 -22.13 -1.43 -0.28
C ASP A 326 -21.78 -2.10 -1.60
N PHE A 327 -20.52 -1.97 -2.03
CA PHE A 327 -20.02 -2.58 -3.26
C PHE A 327 -20.21 -4.10 -3.27
N LEU A 328 -19.87 -4.80 -2.17
CA LEU A 328 -20.03 -6.25 -2.04
C LEU A 328 -21.48 -6.73 -2.20
N LYS A 329 -22.47 -5.85 -1.96
CA LYS A 329 -23.91 -6.14 -2.11
C LYS A 329 -24.44 -5.83 -3.50
N THR A 330 -23.66 -5.18 -4.36
CA THR A 330 -24.06 -4.91 -5.75
C THR A 330 -24.04 -6.18 -6.60
N PRO A 331 -24.73 -6.21 -7.76
CA PRO A 331 -24.62 -7.33 -8.69
C PRO A 331 -23.20 -7.65 -9.16
N SER A 332 -22.31 -6.65 -9.20
CA SER A 332 -20.89 -6.83 -9.51
C SER A 332 -20.13 -7.43 -8.33
N GLY A 333 -20.38 -6.94 -7.11
CA GLY A 333 -19.76 -7.43 -5.89
C GLY A 333 -20.10 -8.89 -5.58
N ILE A 334 -21.35 -9.29 -5.73
CA ILE A 334 -21.82 -10.68 -5.50
C ILE A 334 -21.18 -11.68 -6.48
N LYS A 335 -20.72 -11.22 -7.65
CA LYS A 335 -20.08 -12.06 -8.67
C LYS A 335 -18.57 -12.22 -8.48
N LEU A 336 -17.97 -11.55 -7.50
CA LEU A 336 -16.54 -11.68 -7.25
C LEU A 336 -16.18 -13.11 -6.85
N THR A 337 -15.09 -13.61 -7.42
CA THR A 337 -14.51 -14.89 -7.02
C THR A 337 -13.81 -14.75 -5.68
N ILE A 338 -13.61 -15.88 -4.98
CA ILE A 338 -12.85 -15.90 -3.72
C ILE A 338 -11.43 -15.31 -3.88
N ASN A 339 -10.80 -15.50 -5.04
CA ASN A 339 -9.48 -14.93 -5.35
C ASN A 339 -9.52 -13.40 -5.35
N LYS A 340 -10.57 -12.79 -5.91
CA LYS A 340 -10.73 -11.32 -5.90
C LYS A 340 -11.08 -10.79 -4.51
N LEU A 341 -11.88 -11.51 -3.74
CA LEU A 341 -12.18 -11.16 -2.35
C LEU A 341 -10.91 -11.19 -1.47
N LEU A 342 -10.07 -12.21 -1.65
CA LEU A 342 -8.79 -12.32 -0.95
C LEU A 342 -7.78 -11.26 -1.40
N ASP A 343 -7.75 -10.90 -2.69
CA ASP A 343 -6.93 -9.78 -3.17
C ASP A 343 -7.37 -8.45 -2.53
N MET A 344 -8.67 -8.19 -2.42
CA MET A 344 -9.18 -7.01 -1.70
C MET A 344 -8.72 -7.01 -0.23
N ALA A 345 -8.80 -8.17 0.44
CA ALA A 345 -8.30 -8.31 1.81
C ALA A 345 -6.78 -8.05 1.92
N ALA A 346 -5.99 -8.56 0.97
CA ALA A 346 -4.55 -8.34 0.90
C ALA A 346 -4.21 -6.85 0.73
N GLN A 347 -4.93 -6.14 -0.16
CA GLN A 347 -4.79 -4.69 -0.35
C GLN A 347 -5.08 -3.90 0.94
N ILE A 348 -6.09 -4.31 1.72
CA ILE A 348 -6.41 -3.66 2.99
C ILE A 348 -5.33 -3.97 4.04
N ALA A 349 -4.85 -5.22 4.12
CA ALA A 349 -3.74 -5.59 5.00
C ALA A 349 -2.47 -4.82 4.66
N GLU A 350 -2.18 -4.59 3.38
CA GLU A 350 -1.07 -3.76 2.90
C GLU A 350 -1.18 -2.31 3.42
N GLY A 351 -2.37 -1.70 3.34
CA GLY A 351 -2.59 -0.37 3.90
C GLY A 351 -2.46 -0.31 5.42
N MET A 352 -2.94 -1.34 6.13
CA MET A 352 -2.82 -1.42 7.58
C MET A 352 -1.39 -1.72 8.05
N ALA A 353 -0.59 -2.46 7.26
CA ALA A 353 0.83 -2.68 7.53
C ALA A 353 1.61 -1.37 7.46
N PHE A 354 1.27 -0.51 6.49
CA PHE A 354 1.82 0.84 6.44
C PHE A 354 1.40 1.69 7.66
N ILE A 355 0.13 1.63 8.08
CA ILE A 355 -0.35 2.29 9.31
C ILE A 355 0.42 1.80 10.55
N GLU A 356 0.65 0.48 10.65
CA GLU A 356 1.45 -0.14 11.71
C GLU A 356 2.89 0.37 11.71
N GLU A 357 3.56 0.39 10.55
CA GLU A 357 4.92 0.92 10.39
C GLU A 357 5.04 2.40 10.81
N ARG A 358 3.99 3.19 10.54
CA ARG A 358 3.90 4.61 10.94
C ARG A 358 3.48 4.82 12.40
N ASN A 359 3.38 3.76 13.21
CA ASN A 359 2.93 3.79 14.60
C ASN A 359 1.58 4.47 14.79
N TYR A 360 0.68 4.27 13.83
CA TYR A 360 -0.64 4.88 13.82
C TYR A 360 -1.72 3.83 14.13
N ILE A 361 -2.92 4.29 14.54
CA ILE A 361 -4.03 3.41 14.94
C ILE A 361 -5.29 3.90 14.26
N HIS A 362 -5.97 3.01 13.54
CA HIS A 362 -7.17 3.30 12.77
C HIS A 362 -8.41 3.50 13.66
N ARG A 363 -8.62 2.59 14.62
CA ARG A 363 -9.73 2.57 15.62
C ARG A 363 -11.13 2.21 15.10
N ASP A 364 -11.42 2.44 13.82
CA ASP A 364 -12.72 2.06 13.22
C ASP A 364 -12.58 1.24 11.91
N LEU A 365 -11.77 0.18 11.92
CA LEU A 365 -11.51 -0.61 10.71
C LEU A 365 -12.67 -1.57 10.41
N ARG A 366 -13.38 -1.34 9.30
CA ARG A 366 -14.54 -2.15 8.84
C ARG A 366 -14.86 -1.87 7.38
N ALA A 367 -15.69 -2.70 6.75
CA ALA A 367 -15.96 -2.59 5.31
C ALA A 367 -16.66 -1.28 4.92
N ALA A 368 -17.34 -0.62 5.88
CA ALA A 368 -17.91 0.71 5.69
C ALA A 368 -16.85 1.82 5.50
N ASN A 369 -15.64 1.62 6.04
CA ASN A 369 -14.53 2.56 5.98
C ASN A 369 -13.43 2.12 5.00
N ILE A 370 -13.73 1.14 4.14
CA ILE A 370 -12.90 0.81 2.98
C ILE A 370 -13.63 1.33 1.76
N LEU A 371 -12.96 2.09 0.90
CA LEU A 371 -13.51 2.57 -0.37
C LEU A 371 -12.94 1.77 -1.55
N VAL A 372 -13.73 1.62 -2.61
CA VAL A 372 -13.38 0.84 -3.80
C VAL A 372 -13.33 1.75 -5.03
N SER A 373 -12.23 1.73 -5.76
CA SER A 373 -12.10 2.47 -7.03
C SER A 373 -12.82 1.75 -8.18
N ASP A 374 -12.97 2.43 -9.31
CA ASP A 374 -13.42 1.84 -10.58
C ASP A 374 -12.70 0.53 -10.99
N THR A 375 -11.44 0.41 -10.61
CA THR A 375 -10.49 -0.67 -10.92
C THR A 375 -10.38 -1.73 -9.82
N LEU A 376 -11.29 -1.71 -8.84
CA LEU A 376 -11.30 -2.60 -7.67
C LEU A 376 -10.09 -2.43 -6.74
N SER A 377 -9.46 -1.25 -6.74
CA SER A 377 -8.46 -0.90 -5.73
C SER A 377 -9.17 -0.55 -4.43
N CYS A 378 -8.80 -1.22 -3.34
CA CYS A 378 -9.31 -0.95 -1.99
C CYS A 378 -8.41 0.06 -1.28
N LYS A 379 -9.02 1.12 -0.74
CA LYS A 379 -8.34 2.14 0.05
C LYS A 379 -9.02 2.35 1.39
N ILE A 380 -8.23 2.43 2.45
CA ILE A 380 -8.70 2.67 3.81
C ILE A 380 -9.03 4.16 3.96
N ALA A 381 -10.25 4.45 4.39
CA ALA A 381 -10.76 5.79 4.64
C ALA A 381 -10.96 6.03 6.13
N ASP A 382 -11.22 7.28 6.52
CA ASP A 382 -11.62 7.65 7.89
C ASP A 382 -10.63 7.27 9.01
N PHE A 383 -9.38 6.95 8.66
CA PHE A 383 -8.31 6.74 9.64
C PHE A 383 -8.07 8.03 10.44
N GLY A 384 -7.94 7.90 11.77
CA GLY A 384 -7.67 9.05 12.65
C GLY A 384 -8.89 9.84 13.11
N LEU A 385 -9.97 9.88 12.32
CA LEU A 385 -11.14 10.70 12.63
C LEU A 385 -11.83 10.34 13.94
N ALA A 386 -11.74 9.08 14.37
CA ALA A 386 -12.28 8.66 15.67
C ALA A 386 -11.55 9.29 16.87
N ARG A 387 -10.28 9.72 16.71
CA ARG A 387 -9.50 10.40 17.77
C ARG A 387 -10.01 11.79 18.08
N LEU A 388 -10.57 12.44 17.06
CA LEU A 388 -10.84 13.86 17.03
C LEU A 388 -12.15 14.28 17.70
N ILE A 389 -12.99 13.31 18.02
CA ILE A 389 -14.34 13.58 18.47
C ILE A 389 -14.29 13.74 19.98
N GLU A 390 -14.44 14.98 20.42
CA GLU A 390 -14.63 15.38 21.81
C GLU A 390 -16.03 14.96 22.29
N ASP A 391 -16.32 13.66 22.28
CA ASP A 391 -17.48 13.14 23.00
C ASP A 391 -17.02 12.78 24.42
N ASN A 392 -17.56 13.51 25.41
CA ASN A 392 -17.34 13.33 26.86
C ASN A 392 -17.80 11.96 27.42
N GLU A 393 -17.93 10.93 26.57
CA GLU A 393 -18.39 9.59 26.92
C GLU A 393 -17.47 8.51 26.33
N TYR A 394 -16.17 8.53 26.67
CA TYR A 394 -15.24 7.41 26.45
C TYR A 394 -15.38 6.32 27.53
N THR A 395 -16.62 5.94 27.86
CA THR A 395 -16.90 4.68 28.55
C THR A 395 -17.93 3.93 27.74
N ALA A 396 -17.73 2.64 27.50
CA ALA A 396 -18.66 1.74 26.81
C ALA A 396 -19.94 1.49 27.64
N ARG A 397 -20.62 2.56 28.05
CA ARG A 397 -21.91 2.56 28.73
C ARG A 397 -22.98 2.98 27.72
N GLU A 398 -24.20 2.50 27.95
CA GLU A 398 -25.36 2.66 27.08
C GLU A 398 -25.49 4.07 26.49
N GLY A 399 -25.34 4.19 25.17
CA GLY A 399 -25.40 5.47 24.45
C GLY A 399 -24.23 5.71 23.50
N ALA A 400 -23.05 5.15 23.81
CA ALA A 400 -21.86 5.31 22.99
C ALA A 400 -22.03 4.58 21.62
N LYS A 401 -22.04 5.35 20.53
CA LYS A 401 -22.31 4.87 19.15
C LYS A 401 -21.10 4.21 18.48
N PHE A 402 -20.30 3.47 19.23
CA PHE A 402 -19.16 2.73 18.68
C PHE A 402 -19.62 1.44 17.96
N PRO A 403 -18.90 0.99 16.92
CA PRO A 403 -19.24 -0.22 16.17
C PRO A 403 -18.83 -1.49 16.94
N ILE A 404 -19.53 -1.76 18.05
CA ILE A 404 -19.24 -2.84 19.03
C ILE A 404 -18.86 -4.18 18.39
N LYS A 405 -19.51 -4.56 17.28
CA LYS A 405 -19.28 -5.84 16.60
C LYS A 405 -17.91 -5.96 15.93
N TRP A 406 -17.22 -4.85 15.69
CA TRP A 406 -15.86 -4.80 15.14
C TRP A 406 -14.82 -4.51 16.22
N THR A 407 -15.24 -3.96 17.36
CA THR A 407 -14.33 -3.53 18.42
C THR A 407 -13.79 -4.72 19.22
N ALA A 408 -12.48 -4.69 19.53
CA ALA A 408 -11.83 -5.71 20.34
C ALA A 408 -12.29 -5.65 21.82
N PRO A 409 -12.33 -6.78 22.56
CA PRO A 409 -12.81 -6.82 23.95
C PRO A 409 -12.09 -5.84 24.88
N GLU A 410 -10.77 -5.67 24.75
CA GLU A 410 -10.00 -4.72 25.55
C GLU A 410 -10.34 -3.25 25.24
N ALA A 411 -10.70 -2.96 23.99
CA ALA A 411 -11.15 -1.63 23.58
C ALA A 411 -12.60 -1.37 24.06
N ILE A 412 -13.46 -2.38 24.09
CA ILE A 412 -14.81 -2.30 24.67
C ILE A 412 -14.73 -2.06 26.19
N ASN A 413 -13.97 -2.90 26.89
CA ASN A 413 -13.99 -2.94 28.36
C ASN A 413 -13.20 -1.80 29.01
N TYR A 414 -12.09 -1.39 28.38
CA TYR A 414 -11.13 -0.46 28.99
C TYR A 414 -10.82 0.77 28.13
N GLY A 415 -11.41 0.89 26.93
CA GLY A 415 -11.07 1.97 26.00
C GLY A 415 -9.65 1.88 25.43
N THR A 416 -9.00 0.71 25.53
CA THR A 416 -7.62 0.51 25.09
C THR A 416 -7.57 0.22 23.59
N PHE A 417 -7.34 1.26 22.79
CA PHE A 417 -7.13 1.14 21.35
C PHE A 417 -5.64 1.04 21.01
N THR A 418 -5.29 0.00 20.25
CA THR A 418 -3.93 -0.27 19.75
C THR A 418 -4.00 -0.82 18.33
N ILE A 419 -2.85 -0.95 17.66
CA ILE A 419 -2.79 -1.65 16.37
C ILE A 419 -3.31 -3.10 16.49
N LYS A 420 -3.16 -3.75 17.66
CA LYS A 420 -3.69 -5.10 17.91
C LYS A 420 -5.22 -5.14 18.05
N SER A 421 -5.85 -4.04 18.46
CA SER A 421 -7.32 -3.89 18.39
C SER A 421 -7.80 -3.67 16.94
N ASP A 422 -6.98 -3.05 16.08
CA ASP A 422 -7.26 -2.97 14.65
C ASP A 422 -7.09 -4.35 13.97
N VAL A 423 -6.13 -5.17 14.41
CA VAL A 423 -5.98 -6.57 13.94
C VAL A 423 -7.24 -7.39 14.22
N TRP A 424 -7.85 -7.22 15.41
CA TRP A 424 -9.15 -7.84 15.71
C TRP A 424 -10.23 -7.37 14.72
N SER A 425 -10.32 -6.06 14.52
CA SER A 425 -11.25 -5.42 13.59
C SER A 425 -11.06 -5.94 12.17
N PHE A 426 -9.82 -6.15 11.73
CA PHE A 426 -9.48 -6.77 10.45
C PHE A 426 -9.99 -8.21 10.35
N GLY A 427 -9.88 -9.01 11.41
CA GLY A 427 -10.49 -10.34 11.45
C GLY A 427 -12.00 -10.30 11.21
N ILE A 428 -12.71 -9.31 11.77
CA ILE A 428 -14.14 -9.10 11.53
C ILE A 428 -14.39 -8.66 10.09
N LEU A 429 -13.58 -7.72 9.56
CA LEU A 429 -13.64 -7.28 8.17
C LEU A 429 -13.48 -8.44 7.17
N LEU A 430 -12.57 -9.39 7.43
CA LEU A 430 -12.46 -10.59 6.59
C LEU A 430 -13.79 -11.37 6.52
N THR A 431 -14.56 -11.41 7.60
CA THR A 431 -15.89 -12.04 7.58
C THR A 431 -16.87 -11.27 6.71
N GLU A 432 -16.85 -9.94 6.76
CA GLU A 432 -17.68 -9.10 5.89
C GLU A 432 -17.34 -9.37 4.42
N ILE A 433 -16.05 -9.45 4.09
CA ILE A 433 -15.57 -9.70 2.73
C ILE A 433 -16.10 -11.05 2.19
N VAL A 434 -15.87 -12.16 2.91
CA VAL A 434 -16.28 -13.49 2.42
C VAL A 434 -17.79 -13.74 2.48
N THR A 435 -18.51 -12.96 3.27
CA THR A 435 -19.98 -13.04 3.37
C THR A 435 -20.70 -11.99 2.53
N HIS A 436 -20.00 -11.23 1.69
CA HIS A 436 -20.56 -10.19 0.83
C HIS A 436 -21.29 -9.08 1.60
N GLY A 437 -20.67 -8.61 2.69
CA GLY A 437 -21.13 -7.48 3.51
C GLY A 437 -22.27 -7.84 4.48
N ARG A 438 -22.42 -9.12 4.86
CA ARG A 438 -23.35 -9.48 5.96
C ARG A 438 -22.85 -8.89 7.27
N ILE A 439 -23.79 -8.47 8.11
CA ILE A 439 -23.46 -7.95 9.44
C ILE A 439 -22.79 -9.04 10.29
N PRO A 440 -21.70 -8.74 11.01
CA PRO A 440 -21.09 -9.67 11.95
C PRO A 440 -22.08 -10.08 13.06
N TYR A 441 -21.86 -11.26 13.65
CA TYR A 441 -22.71 -11.82 14.70
C TYR A 441 -24.21 -11.73 14.34
N PRO A 442 -24.64 -12.37 13.24
CA PRO A 442 -26.01 -12.26 12.76
C PRO A 442 -26.99 -12.75 13.83
N GLY A 443 -28.04 -11.95 14.08
CA GLY A 443 -29.07 -12.25 15.09
C GLY A 443 -28.70 -11.85 16.53
N MET A 444 -27.48 -11.35 16.79
CA MET A 444 -27.07 -10.87 18.12
C MET A 444 -27.12 -9.33 18.20
N THR A 445 -27.65 -8.82 19.30
CA THR A 445 -27.58 -7.41 19.74
C THR A 445 -26.19 -7.07 20.30
N ASN A 446 -25.86 -5.80 20.43
CA ASN A 446 -24.55 -5.38 20.96
C ASN A 446 -24.26 -5.94 22.38
N PRO A 447 -25.19 -5.89 23.36
CA PRO A 447 -24.95 -6.50 24.67
C PRO A 447 -24.73 -8.01 24.62
N GLU A 448 -25.46 -8.74 23.76
CA GLU A 448 -25.28 -10.17 23.57
C GLU A 448 -23.91 -10.50 22.97
N VAL A 449 -23.41 -9.68 22.04
CA VAL A 449 -22.06 -9.84 21.48
C VAL A 449 -21.02 -9.68 22.59
N ILE A 450 -21.10 -8.61 23.39
CA ILE A 450 -20.16 -8.36 24.50
C ILE A 450 -20.15 -9.57 25.46
N GLN A 451 -21.32 -9.99 25.93
CA GLN A 451 -21.44 -11.12 26.86
C GLN A 451 -20.90 -12.44 26.28
N ASN A 452 -21.13 -12.70 25.00
CA ASN A 452 -20.63 -13.91 24.35
C ASN A 452 -19.11 -13.87 24.15
N LEU A 453 -18.55 -12.71 23.80
CA LEU A 453 -17.09 -12.55 23.67
C LEU A 453 -16.37 -12.82 24.99
N GLU A 454 -16.89 -12.33 26.11
CA GLU A 454 -16.37 -12.61 27.46
C GLU A 454 -16.40 -14.10 27.82
N ARG A 455 -17.36 -14.87 27.26
CA ARG A 455 -17.44 -16.33 27.41
C ARG A 455 -16.51 -17.09 26.45
N GLY A 456 -15.68 -16.39 25.69
CA GLY A 456 -14.77 -16.97 24.71
C GLY A 456 -15.43 -17.37 23.38
N TYR A 457 -16.68 -16.99 23.14
CA TYR A 457 -17.32 -17.23 21.84
C TYR A 457 -16.58 -16.45 20.74
N ARG A 458 -16.52 -17.05 19.55
CA ARG A 458 -16.09 -16.42 18.30
C ARG A 458 -17.03 -16.89 17.19
N MET A 459 -17.18 -16.10 16.13
CA MET A 459 -18.01 -16.48 15.00
C MET A 459 -17.57 -17.83 14.41
N VAL A 460 -18.56 -18.66 14.05
CA VAL A 460 -18.33 -19.89 13.30
C VAL A 460 -17.79 -19.58 11.90
N ARG A 461 -17.10 -20.54 11.29
CA ARG A 461 -16.63 -20.40 9.90
C ARG A 461 -17.82 -20.16 8.97
N PRO A 462 -17.83 -19.07 8.17
CA PRO A 462 -18.89 -18.84 7.19
C PRO A 462 -18.93 -19.93 6.10
N ASP A 463 -20.10 -20.13 5.51
CA ASP A 463 -20.25 -21.00 4.34
C ASP A 463 -19.34 -20.51 3.20
N ASN A 464 -18.69 -21.43 2.49
CA ASN A 464 -17.74 -21.17 1.40
C ASN A 464 -16.44 -20.41 1.80
N CYS A 465 -16.18 -20.21 3.10
CA CYS A 465 -14.90 -19.69 3.57
C CYS A 465 -13.84 -20.80 3.60
N PRO A 466 -12.68 -20.63 2.93
CA PRO A 466 -11.55 -21.55 3.08
C PRO A 466 -11.12 -21.72 4.54
N GLU A 467 -10.71 -22.92 4.93
CA GLU A 467 -10.33 -23.21 6.33
C GLU A 467 -9.12 -22.36 6.76
N GLU A 468 -8.15 -22.21 5.87
CA GLU A 468 -6.92 -21.46 6.08
C GLU A 468 -7.22 -19.98 6.38
N LEU A 469 -8.20 -19.41 5.68
CA LEU A 469 -8.65 -18.03 5.94
C LEU A 469 -9.38 -17.92 7.28
N TYR A 470 -10.20 -18.92 7.63
CA TYR A 470 -10.84 -18.94 8.94
C TYR A 470 -9.84 -19.06 10.09
N GLN A 471 -8.78 -19.86 9.91
CA GLN A 471 -7.68 -19.92 10.87
C GLN A 471 -6.96 -18.58 11.00
N LEU A 472 -6.80 -17.82 9.91
CA LEU A 472 -6.29 -16.45 9.95
C LEU A 472 -7.20 -15.52 10.77
N MET A 473 -8.52 -15.57 10.58
CA MET A 473 -9.49 -14.83 11.40
C MET A 473 -9.39 -15.20 12.89
N ARG A 474 -9.23 -16.50 13.18
CA ARG A 474 -9.04 -17.02 14.55
C ARG A 474 -7.76 -16.51 15.21
N LEU A 475 -6.70 -16.26 14.45
CA LEU A 475 -5.48 -15.60 14.93
C LEU A 475 -5.73 -14.13 15.26
N CYS A 476 -6.50 -13.42 14.44
CA CYS A 476 -6.90 -12.04 14.73
C CYS A 476 -7.74 -11.90 16.00
N TRP A 477 -8.55 -12.91 16.35
CA TRP A 477 -9.43 -12.89 17.52
C TRP A 477 -8.88 -13.61 18.76
N LYS A 478 -7.55 -13.72 18.88
CA LYS A 478 -6.93 -14.15 20.14
C LYS A 478 -7.33 -13.21 21.28
N GLU A 479 -7.55 -13.80 22.45
CA GLU A 479 -7.99 -13.07 23.64
C GLU A 479 -6.97 -12.00 24.02
N ARG A 480 -5.72 -12.42 24.21
CA ARG A 480 -4.60 -11.55 24.49
C ARG A 480 -4.18 -10.78 23.24
N PRO A 481 -4.14 -9.43 23.25
CA PRO A 481 -3.76 -8.63 22.08
C PRO A 481 -2.37 -8.97 21.51
N GLU A 482 -1.40 -9.29 22.37
CA GLU A 482 -0.03 -9.65 22.01
C GLU A 482 0.08 -10.97 21.23
N ASP A 483 -0.89 -11.88 21.37
CA ASP A 483 -0.94 -13.14 20.62
C ASP A 483 -1.50 -12.96 19.19
N ARG A 484 -2.02 -11.77 18.86
CA ARG A 484 -2.55 -11.47 17.53
C ARG A 484 -1.39 -11.15 16.57
N PRO A 485 -1.49 -11.51 15.28
CA PRO A 485 -0.42 -11.28 14.31
C PRO A 485 -0.14 -9.78 14.07
N THR A 486 0.93 -9.47 13.36
CA THR A 486 1.16 -8.14 12.76
C THR A 486 0.40 -8.01 11.44
N PHE A 487 0.18 -6.79 10.97
CA PHE A 487 -0.42 -6.60 9.65
C PHE A 487 0.53 -7.01 8.53
N ASP A 488 1.84 -6.87 8.73
CA ASP A 488 2.84 -7.39 7.80
C ASP A 488 2.70 -8.92 7.57
N TYR A 489 2.50 -9.68 8.65
CA TYR A 489 2.22 -11.12 8.55
C TYR A 489 0.90 -11.38 7.82
N LEU A 490 -0.18 -10.69 8.20
CA LEU A 490 -1.49 -10.85 7.56
C LEU A 490 -1.44 -10.56 6.06
N ARG A 491 -0.74 -9.50 5.65
CA ARG A 491 -0.48 -9.16 4.26
C ARG A 491 0.21 -10.32 3.54
N SER A 492 1.34 -10.80 4.08
CA SER A 492 2.13 -11.86 3.44
C SER A 492 1.31 -13.15 3.21
N VAL A 493 0.51 -13.56 4.20
CA VAL A 493 -0.35 -14.75 4.10
C VAL A 493 -1.45 -14.58 3.07
N LEU A 494 -2.07 -13.39 3.01
CA LEU A 494 -3.15 -13.11 2.06
C LEU A 494 -2.65 -12.97 0.61
N GLU A 495 -1.47 -12.38 0.41
CA GLU A 495 -0.86 -12.27 -0.91
C GLU A 495 -0.49 -13.66 -1.46
N ASP A 496 0.06 -14.54 -0.62
CA ASP A 496 0.48 -15.88 -1.01
C ASP A 496 -0.57 -16.98 -0.86
N PHE A 497 -1.82 -16.60 -0.56
CA PHE A 497 -2.89 -17.53 -0.19
C PHE A 497 -3.10 -18.69 -1.18
N PHE A 498 -2.96 -18.43 -2.48
CA PHE A 498 -3.03 -19.48 -3.53
C PHE A 498 -1.68 -19.78 -4.19
N THR A 499 -0.68 -18.90 -4.04
CA THR A 499 0.64 -19.09 -4.64
C THR A 499 1.45 -20.15 -3.91
N ALA A 500 1.15 -20.48 -2.65
CA ALA A 500 1.87 -21.53 -1.93
C ALA A 500 1.80 -22.92 -2.62
N THR A 501 0.81 -23.15 -3.49
CA THR A 501 0.66 -24.39 -4.27
C THR A 501 1.26 -24.34 -5.69
N GLU A 502 1.64 -23.16 -6.19
CA GLU A 502 2.13 -22.99 -7.56
C GLU A 502 3.51 -22.33 -7.56
N GLY A 503 4.45 -22.91 -8.32
CA GLY A 503 5.81 -22.35 -8.41
C GLY A 503 5.78 -20.85 -8.67
N GLN A 504 6.36 -20.06 -7.75
CA GLN A 504 6.31 -18.59 -7.80
C GLN A 504 6.83 -18.01 -9.12
N TYR A 505 7.73 -18.72 -9.79
CA TYR A 505 8.22 -18.41 -11.11
C TYR A 505 8.10 -19.63 -12.00
N GLN A 506 7.82 -19.41 -13.28
CA GLN A 506 7.83 -20.50 -14.25
C GLN A 506 9.26 -21.09 -14.31
N PRO A 507 9.40 -22.42 -14.37
CA PRO A 507 10.71 -23.03 -14.56
C PRO A 507 11.34 -22.52 -15.86
N GLN A 508 12.67 -22.45 -15.89
CA GLN A 508 13.37 -22.08 -17.11
C GLN A 508 13.02 -23.07 -18.23
N PRO A 509 12.64 -22.61 -19.43
CA PRO A 509 12.33 -23.49 -20.55
C PRO A 509 13.56 -24.20 -21.12
#